data_AF-X1JWB2-F1
#
_entry.id   AF-X1JWB2-F1
#
_cell.length_a   1.000
_cell.length_b   1.000
_cell.length_c   1.000
_cell.angle_alpha   90.00
_cell.angle_beta   90.00
_cell.angle_gamma   90.00
#
_symmetry.space_group_name_H-M   'P 1'
#
loop_
_entity.id
_entity.type
_entity.pdbx_description
1 polymer ?
#
loop_
_entity_poly.entity_id
_entity_poly.type
_entity_poly.pdbx_seq_one_letter_code
_entity_poly.pdbx_strand_id
1 'polypeptide(L)'
;RLTHLLIENNLEYIIYENIPSDPTVETVDTGASFARKGSCNLAIALGGGSVLDTGKAISAMVTNEGSVADYQEIEGKGRKFQHKPIPFIAIPTTSGTGSEATRNAVITNTKLGVKKSIRDPWLIPEVALVDPELTL
;
A
#
# COMPACT_ATOMS: atom_id res chain seq x y z
N ARG A 1 4.18 -17.24 10.09
CA ARG A 1 5.64 -17.09 9.81
C ARG A 1 6.09 -15.64 9.97
N LEU A 2 5.54 -14.68 9.22
CA LEU A 2 5.96 -13.26 9.31
C LEU A 2 5.87 -12.68 10.73
N THR A 3 4.71 -12.77 11.38
CA THR A 3 4.52 -12.19 12.74
C THR A 3 5.47 -12.79 13.77
N HIS A 4 5.79 -14.08 13.67
CA HIS A 4 6.79 -14.72 14.52
C HIS A 4 8.18 -14.10 14.34
N LEU A 5 8.61 -13.90 13.09
CA LEU A 5 9.89 -13.25 12.79
C LEU A 5 9.92 -11.81 13.32
N LEU A 6 8.81 -11.07 13.26
CA LEU A 6 8.73 -9.72 13.83
C LEU A 6 8.92 -9.76 15.35
N ILE A 7 8.25 -10.68 16.05
CA ILE A 7 8.38 -10.85 17.50
C ILE A 7 9.81 -11.24 17.89
N GLU A 8 10.41 -12.21 17.21
CA GLU A 8 11.79 -12.65 17.47
C GLU A 8 12.82 -11.53 17.30
N ASN A 9 12.54 -10.56 16.43
CA ASN A 9 13.40 -9.41 16.19
C ASN A 9 12.99 -8.17 17.00
N ASN A 10 12.09 -8.30 17.98
CA ASN A 10 11.57 -7.21 18.82
C ASN A 10 10.97 -6.04 18.02
N LEU A 11 10.25 -6.36 16.94
CA LEU A 11 9.53 -5.39 16.12
C LEU A 11 8.05 -5.38 16.51
N GLU A 12 7.59 -4.24 17.02
CA GLU A 12 6.17 -3.99 17.26
C GLU A 12 5.43 -3.88 15.92
N TYR A 13 4.21 -4.42 15.86
CA TYR A 13 3.40 -4.38 14.67
C TYR A 13 1.91 -4.25 14.99
N ILE A 14 1.17 -3.68 14.06
CA ILE A 14 -0.29 -3.69 14.01
C ILE A 14 -0.72 -4.28 12.66
N ILE A 15 -1.85 -4.99 12.65
CA ILE A 15 -2.36 -5.64 11.44
C ILE A 15 -3.53 -4.82 10.89
N TYR A 16 -3.48 -4.52 9.60
CA TYR A 16 -4.60 -4.01 8.83
C TYR A 16 -5.02 -5.08 7.81
N GLU A 17 -6.20 -5.65 8.01
CA GLU A 17 -6.71 -6.83 7.29
C GLU A 17 -8.01 -6.54 6.54
N ASN A 18 -8.59 -7.56 5.90
CA ASN A 18 -9.83 -7.46 5.11
C ASN A 18 -9.73 -6.51 3.92
N ILE A 19 -8.58 -6.54 3.22
CA ILE A 19 -8.37 -5.77 2.01
C ILE A 19 -9.23 -6.35 0.87
N PRO A 20 -10.12 -5.57 0.25
CA PRO A 20 -10.94 -6.06 -0.85
C PRO A 20 -10.08 -6.33 -2.09
N SER A 21 -10.56 -7.21 -2.97
CA SER A 21 -9.91 -7.48 -4.27
C SER A 21 -9.81 -6.24 -5.15
N ASP A 22 -10.71 -5.27 -4.96
CA ASP A 22 -10.64 -3.96 -5.58
C ASP A 22 -10.46 -2.88 -4.50
N PRO A 23 -9.21 -2.45 -4.23
CA PRO A 23 -8.93 -1.55 -3.11
C PRO A 23 -9.54 -0.17 -3.37
N THR A 24 -10.16 0.40 -2.35
CA THR A 24 -10.88 1.67 -2.48
C THR A 24 -10.14 2.83 -1.83
N VAL A 25 -10.53 4.06 -2.20
CA VAL A 25 -10.06 5.28 -1.53
C VAL A 25 -10.27 5.19 -0.01
N GLU A 26 -11.43 4.70 0.43
CA GLU A 26 -11.76 4.57 1.85
C GLU A 26 -10.87 3.54 2.55
N THR A 27 -10.57 2.41 1.90
CA THR A 27 -9.64 1.39 2.40
C THR A 27 -8.27 2.00 2.67
N VAL A 28 -7.73 2.77 1.71
CA VAL A 28 -6.41 3.39 1.86
C VAL A 28 -6.43 4.49 2.92
N ASP A 29 -7.41 5.40 2.88
CA ASP A 29 -7.47 6.53 3.81
C ASP A 29 -7.64 6.04 5.27
N THR A 30 -8.46 5.00 5.47
CA THR A 30 -8.62 4.34 6.78
C THR A 30 -7.33 3.67 7.23
N GLY A 31 -6.68 2.90 6.35
CA GLY A 31 -5.40 2.26 6.65
C GLY A 31 -4.28 3.26 6.97
N ALA A 32 -4.20 4.38 6.25
CA ALA A 32 -3.24 5.45 6.52
C ALA A 32 -3.51 6.14 7.87
N SER A 33 -4.78 6.36 8.22
CA SER A 33 -5.18 6.87 9.54
C SER A 33 -4.79 5.88 10.66
N PHE A 34 -5.04 4.59 10.45
CA PHE A 34 -4.67 3.52 11.39
C PHE A 34 -3.15 3.45 11.60
N ALA A 35 -2.37 3.46 10.53
CA ALA A 35 -0.91 3.48 10.58
C ALA A 35 -0.34 4.72 11.28
N ARG A 36 -0.91 5.92 11.01
CA ARG A 36 -0.51 7.15 11.71
C ARG A 36 -0.81 7.09 13.21
N LYS A 37 -1.98 6.58 13.62
CA LYS A 37 -2.33 6.42 15.04
C LYS A 37 -1.39 5.44 15.74
N GLY A 38 -0.97 4.39 15.04
CA GLY A 38 0.03 3.43 15.52
C GLY A 38 1.47 3.93 15.46
N SER A 39 1.71 5.17 15.01
CA SER A 39 3.06 5.71 14.80
C SER A 39 3.95 4.82 13.92
N CYS A 40 3.36 4.13 12.94
CA CYS A 40 4.09 3.22 12.07
C CYS A 40 5.13 3.95 11.22
N ASN A 41 6.34 3.40 11.17
CA ASN A 41 7.47 3.92 10.41
C ASN A 41 7.94 2.98 9.29
N LEU A 42 7.21 1.87 9.08
CA LEU A 42 7.42 0.86 8.04
C LEU A 42 6.06 0.27 7.67
N ALA A 43 5.85 -0.01 6.38
CA ALA A 43 4.69 -0.76 5.90
C ALA A 43 5.14 -2.07 5.24
N ILE A 44 4.45 -3.17 5.56
CA ILE A 44 4.65 -4.48 4.93
C ILE A 44 3.31 -4.91 4.33
N ALA A 45 3.28 -5.19 3.03
CA ALA A 45 2.12 -5.79 2.37
C ALA A 45 2.42 -7.25 2.01
N LEU A 46 1.57 -8.16 2.47
CA LEU A 46 1.65 -9.58 2.17
C LEU A 46 0.34 -10.04 1.54
N GLY A 47 0.37 -10.42 0.27
CA GLY A 47 -0.81 -10.86 -0.47
C GLY A 47 -0.72 -10.67 -1.97
N GLY A 48 -1.87 -10.68 -2.64
CA GLY A 48 -1.97 -10.39 -4.07
C GLY A 48 -1.86 -8.90 -4.41
N GLY A 49 -2.02 -8.57 -5.70
CA GLY A 49 -1.84 -7.20 -6.20
C GLY A 49 -2.69 -6.13 -5.51
N SER A 50 -3.93 -6.46 -5.09
CA SER A 50 -4.79 -5.50 -4.35
C SER A 50 -4.21 -5.13 -2.97
N VAL A 51 -3.60 -6.09 -2.27
CA VAL A 51 -2.95 -5.87 -0.98
C VAL A 51 -1.68 -5.04 -1.16
N LEU A 52 -0.89 -5.35 -2.20
CA LEU A 52 0.33 -4.60 -2.51
C LEU A 52 0.03 -3.14 -2.88
N ASP A 53 -0.96 -2.91 -3.75
CA ASP A 53 -1.39 -1.56 -4.14
C ASP A 53 -1.91 -0.78 -2.93
N THR A 54 -2.68 -1.43 -2.04
CA THR A 54 -3.18 -0.81 -0.81
C THR A 54 -2.04 -0.43 0.12
N GLY A 55 -1.09 -1.34 0.39
CA GLY A 55 0.03 -1.08 1.29
C GLY A 55 0.95 0.03 0.78
N LYS A 56 1.20 0.05 -0.53
CA LYS A 56 1.97 1.10 -1.23
C LYS A 56 1.29 2.46 -1.13
N ALA A 57 -0.04 2.51 -1.31
CA ALA A 57 -0.77 3.75 -1.16
C ALA A 57 -0.80 4.23 0.30
N ILE A 58 -0.98 3.31 1.26
CA ILE A 58 -0.92 3.60 2.70
C ILE A 58 0.44 4.17 3.08
N SER A 59 1.55 3.57 2.63
CA SER A 59 2.90 4.03 3.00
C SER A 59 3.15 5.47 2.57
N ALA A 60 2.63 5.87 1.40
CA ALA A 60 2.69 7.24 0.93
C ALA A 60 1.76 8.17 1.72
N MET A 61 0.54 7.72 1.99
CA MET A 61 -0.46 8.54 2.68
C MET A 61 -0.22 8.68 4.19
N VAL A 62 0.67 7.89 4.79
CA VAL A 62 1.11 8.12 6.18
C VAL A 62 1.85 9.46 6.30
N THR A 63 2.69 9.82 5.32
CA THR A 63 3.54 11.03 5.35
C THR A 63 2.97 12.19 4.55
N ASN A 64 1.89 11.97 3.80
CA ASN A 64 1.26 12.96 2.95
C ASN A 64 -0.19 13.25 3.39
N GLU A 65 -0.61 14.50 3.22
CA GLU A 65 -1.91 14.98 3.68
C GLU A 65 -3.02 14.82 2.64
N GLY A 66 -4.27 14.89 3.10
CA GLY A 66 -5.46 14.75 2.26
C GLY A 66 -5.89 13.30 2.07
N SER A 67 -6.80 13.09 1.11
CA SER A 67 -7.26 11.77 0.69
C SER A 67 -6.38 11.24 -0.43
N VAL A 68 -6.18 9.92 -0.53
CA VAL A 68 -5.50 9.30 -1.67
C VAL A 68 -6.15 9.67 -3.01
N ALA A 69 -7.45 9.97 -3.02
CA ALA A 69 -8.16 10.43 -4.21
C ALA A 69 -7.57 11.72 -4.80
N ASP A 70 -6.98 12.59 -3.97
CA ASP A 70 -6.33 13.82 -4.44
C ASP A 70 -5.09 13.55 -5.30
N TYR A 71 -4.50 12.35 -5.18
CA TYR A 71 -3.29 11.93 -5.87
C TYR A 71 -3.57 11.07 -7.11
N GLN A 72 -4.84 10.71 -7.37
CA GLN A 72 -5.23 9.95 -8.57
C GLN A 72 -5.10 10.81 -9.83
N GLU A 73 -4.62 10.18 -10.91
CA GLU A 73 -4.51 10.83 -12.22
C GLU A 73 -5.87 11.00 -12.91
N ILE A 74 -5.96 12.03 -13.77
CA ILE A 74 -7.06 12.31 -14.73
C ILE A 74 -8.40 12.72 -14.10
N GLU A 75 -8.76 12.20 -12.92
CA GLU A 75 -10.04 12.49 -12.22
C GLU A 75 -9.83 12.97 -10.76
N GLY A 76 -8.60 12.93 -10.26
CA GLY A 76 -8.21 13.51 -8.98
C GLY A 76 -7.67 14.94 -9.14
N LYS A 77 -7.14 15.51 -8.05
CA LYS A 77 -6.43 16.81 -8.10
C LYS A 77 -5.05 16.70 -8.74
N GLY A 78 -4.58 15.50 -9.07
CA GLY A 78 -3.24 15.25 -9.61
C GLY A 78 -2.13 15.75 -8.68
N ARG A 79 -2.37 15.75 -7.36
CA ARG A 79 -1.36 16.21 -6.40
C ARG A 79 -0.16 15.28 -6.47
N LYS A 80 1.03 15.87 -6.38
CA LYS A 80 2.28 15.14 -6.17
C LYS A 80 2.52 14.96 -4.69
N PHE A 81 3.13 13.84 -4.30
CA PHE A 81 3.61 13.65 -2.94
C PHE A 81 4.61 14.76 -2.59
N GLN A 82 4.48 15.31 -1.39
CA GLN A 82 5.36 16.35 -0.86
C GLN A 82 6.44 15.75 0.06
N HIS A 83 6.16 14.61 0.67
CA HIS A 83 7.08 13.89 1.54
C HIS A 83 7.29 12.47 1.05
N LYS A 84 8.50 11.94 1.24
CA LYS A 84 8.81 10.55 0.92
C LYS A 84 7.87 9.62 1.74
N PRO A 85 7.30 8.57 1.13
CA PRO A 85 6.59 7.51 1.84
C PRO A 85 7.46 6.91 2.97
N ILE A 86 6.83 6.35 4.00
CA ILE A 86 7.55 5.44 4.90
C ILE A 86 8.08 4.25 4.08
N PRO A 87 9.21 3.62 4.48
CA PRO A 87 9.71 2.41 3.85
C PRO A 87 8.61 1.37 3.63
N PHE A 88 8.67 0.69 2.49
CA PHE A 88 7.65 -0.27 2.07
C PHE A 88 8.27 -1.58 1.59
N ILE A 89 7.80 -2.69 2.16
CA ILE A 89 8.19 -4.06 1.78
C ILE A 89 6.98 -4.76 1.15
N ALA A 90 7.15 -5.25 -0.07
CA ALA A 90 6.15 -6.04 -0.78
C ALA A 90 6.48 -7.54 -0.69
N ILE A 91 5.51 -8.35 -0.29
CA ILE A 91 5.60 -9.81 -0.22
C ILE A 91 4.46 -10.40 -1.06
N PRO A 92 4.65 -10.52 -2.40
CA PRO A 92 3.62 -11.04 -3.29
C PRO A 92 3.32 -12.52 -3.00
N THR A 93 2.04 -12.88 -3.03
CA THR A 93 1.57 -14.28 -2.94
C THR A 93 0.90 -14.75 -4.24
N THR A 94 1.00 -13.96 -5.31
CA THR A 94 0.40 -14.25 -6.62
C THR A 94 1.35 -13.86 -7.74
N SER A 95 1.44 -14.66 -8.80
CA SER A 95 2.28 -14.43 -9.98
C SER A 95 1.55 -13.64 -11.10
N GLY A 96 0.87 -12.54 -10.73
CA GLY A 96 -0.02 -11.81 -11.65
C GLY A 96 0.42 -10.39 -11.98
N THR A 97 0.26 -9.47 -11.03
CA THR A 97 0.23 -8.02 -11.34
C THR A 97 1.60 -7.36 -11.50
N GLY A 98 2.66 -7.94 -10.94
CA GLY A 98 3.97 -7.29 -10.83
C GLY A 98 3.96 -6.05 -9.93
N SER A 99 2.94 -5.83 -9.09
CA SER A 99 2.82 -4.62 -8.26
C SER A 99 4.03 -4.44 -7.34
N GLU A 100 4.66 -5.53 -6.90
CA GLU A 100 5.91 -5.55 -6.12
C GLU A 100 7.10 -4.85 -6.81
N ALA A 101 7.06 -4.64 -8.13
CA ALA A 101 8.14 -4.04 -8.91
C ALA A 101 7.70 -2.80 -9.72
N THR A 102 6.53 -2.22 -9.42
CA THR A 102 5.99 -1.07 -10.17
C THR A 102 5.81 0.17 -9.30
N ARG A 103 5.81 1.33 -9.96
CA ARG A 103 5.51 2.65 -9.37
C ARG A 103 4.02 2.98 -9.28
N ASN A 104 3.15 2.01 -9.55
CA ASN A 104 1.71 2.21 -9.65
C ASN A 104 1.01 1.60 -8.44
N ALA A 105 -0.04 2.25 -7.95
CA ALA A 105 -1.08 1.61 -7.13
C ALA A 105 -2.45 1.91 -7.74
N VAL A 106 -3.23 0.87 -8.04
CA VAL A 106 -4.54 1.01 -8.67
C VAL A 106 -5.63 1.01 -7.60
N ILE A 107 -6.30 2.15 -7.43
CA ILE A 107 -7.29 2.37 -6.37
C ILE A 107 -8.63 2.78 -7.01
N THR A 108 -9.72 2.23 -6.50
CA THR A 108 -11.09 2.53 -6.93
C THR A 108 -11.67 3.69 -6.13
N ASN A 109 -12.09 4.73 -6.84
CA ASN A 109 -12.86 5.84 -6.28
C ASN A 109 -14.35 5.54 -6.44
N THR A 110 -14.95 4.98 -5.39
CA THR A 110 -16.37 4.58 -5.39
C THR A 110 -17.33 5.76 -5.54
N LYS A 111 -16.93 6.98 -5.14
CA LYS A 111 -17.75 8.19 -5.30
C LYS A 111 -17.85 8.64 -6.76
N LEU A 112 -16.79 8.41 -7.53
CA LEU A 112 -16.71 8.77 -8.95
C LEU A 112 -17.01 7.57 -9.87
N GLY A 113 -17.11 6.35 -9.32
CA GLY A 113 -17.30 5.13 -10.10
C GLY A 113 -16.11 4.78 -11.01
N VAL A 114 -14.91 5.29 -10.71
CA VAL A 114 -13.71 5.11 -11.55
C VAL A 114 -12.60 4.37 -10.81
N LYS A 115 -11.91 3.49 -11.53
CA LYS A 115 -10.69 2.82 -11.08
C LYS A 115 -9.48 3.49 -11.72
N LYS A 116 -8.62 4.09 -10.90
CA LYS A 116 -7.49 4.91 -11.37
C LYS A 116 -6.21 4.59 -10.60
N SER A 117 -5.09 4.74 -11.29
CA SER A 117 -3.78 4.60 -10.67
C SER A 117 -3.35 5.92 -10.03
N ILE A 118 -2.72 5.82 -8.87
CA ILE A 118 -1.68 6.78 -8.47
C ILE A 118 -0.35 6.29 -9.04
N ARG A 119 0.52 7.20 -9.49
CA ARG A 119 1.83 6.86 -10.05
C ARG A 119 2.88 7.84 -9.58
N ASP A 120 3.89 7.33 -8.90
CA ASP A 120 5.04 8.14 -8.48
C ASP A 120 6.25 7.22 -8.28
N PRO A 121 7.47 7.60 -8.70
CA PRO A 121 8.68 6.82 -8.45
C PRO A 121 8.90 6.42 -6.99
N TRP A 122 8.41 7.22 -6.03
CA TRP A 122 8.49 6.90 -4.61
C TRP A 122 7.59 5.73 -4.17
N LEU A 123 6.66 5.30 -5.03
CA LEU A 123 5.81 4.14 -4.77
C LEU A 123 6.45 2.81 -5.15
N ILE A 124 7.66 2.80 -5.72
CA ILE A 124 8.39 1.55 -5.96
C ILE A 124 8.79 0.98 -4.59
N PRO A 125 8.45 -0.30 -4.28
CA PRO A 125 8.85 -0.90 -3.01
C PRO A 125 10.37 -0.87 -2.81
N GLU A 126 10.81 -0.62 -1.59
CA GLU A 126 12.25 -0.65 -1.26
C GLU A 126 12.78 -2.08 -1.29
N VAL A 127 11.93 -3.04 -0.91
CA VAL A 127 12.22 -4.48 -0.95
C VAL A 127 11.00 -5.24 -1.47
N ALA A 128 11.23 -6.18 -2.38
CA ALA A 128 10.27 -7.20 -2.77
C ALA A 128 10.79 -8.58 -2.35
N LEU A 129 10.04 -9.29 -1.51
CA LEU A 129 10.36 -10.65 -1.06
C LEU A 129 9.51 -11.65 -1.83
N VAL A 130 10.03 -12.13 -2.95
CA VAL A 130 9.35 -13.09 -3.83
C VAL A 130 9.70 -14.51 -3.39
N ASP A 131 8.75 -15.19 -2.75
CA ASP A 131 8.90 -16.57 -2.27
C ASP A 131 7.92 -17.48 -3.06
N PRO A 132 8.41 -18.43 -3.88
CA PRO A 132 7.54 -19.33 -4.64
C PRO A 132 6.68 -20.22 -3.74
N GLU A 133 7.08 -20.51 -2.49
CA GLU A 133 6.27 -21.29 -1.55
C GLU A 133 5.03 -20.54 -1.07
N LEU A 134 5.03 -19.20 -1.17
CA LEU A 134 3.87 -18.36 -0.86
C LEU A 134 2.93 -18.14 -2.05
N THR A 135 3.32 -18.61 -3.24
CA THR A 135 2.50 -18.46 -4.44
C THR A 135 1.43 -19.54 -4.48
N LEU A 136 0.16 -19.13 -4.50
CA LEU A 136 -1.00 -20.00 -4.65
C LEU A 136 -1.36 -20.25 -6.13
#